data_AF-A0A2Z6LQK9-F1
#
_entry.id   AF-A0A2Z6LQK9-F1
#
_cell.length_a   1.000
_cell.length_b   1.000
_cell.length_c   1.000
_cell.angle_alpha   90.00
_cell.angle_beta   90.00
_cell.angle_gamma   90.00
#
_symmetry.space_group_name_H-M   'P 1'
#
loop_
_entity.id
_entity.type
_entity.pdbx_description
1 polymer ?
#
loop_
_entity_poly.entity_id
_entity_poly.type
_entity_poly.pdbx_seq_one_letter_code
_entity_poly.pdbx_strand_id
1 'polypeptide(L)'
;MVFVSLAIRGAKLLLSGTSPAARHVIDAAFDRQGPERHGRQLAALHALGNISGETRSESDIILDAEAEDNLLRLLYETASRSSKLTPSGLFLSVLQQDSEIRIAGYRMISGLVSRPWCLMEICSRQEIINIVTDPSTETTKIGMEARYNCCKRIHKSLTQSSRVSADPAFAGIAAKLQEAVGMGPYLHRKRVEAQPIVMTADRF
;
A
#
# COMPACT_ATOMS: atom_id res chain seq x y z
N MET A 1 -3.67 -9.98 18.44
CA MET A 1 -3.49 -10.34 17.02
C MET A 1 -2.26 -9.65 16.40
N VAL A 2 -2.04 -8.35 16.64
CA VAL A 2 -0.92 -7.56 16.08
C VAL A 2 0.46 -8.22 16.26
N PHE A 3 0.78 -8.74 17.46
CA PHE A 3 2.07 -9.39 17.72
C PHE A 3 2.26 -10.74 17.01
N VAL A 4 1.18 -11.51 16.80
CA VAL A 4 1.25 -12.82 16.15
C VAL A 4 1.51 -12.64 14.65
N SER A 5 0.93 -11.62 14.01
CA SER A 5 1.13 -11.36 12.58
C SER A 5 2.51 -10.81 12.19
N LEU A 6 3.30 -10.30 13.15
CA LEU A 6 4.61 -9.67 12.85
C LEU A 6 5.68 -10.70 12.48
N ALA A 7 5.63 -11.88 13.09
CA ALA A 7 6.56 -12.96 12.79
C ALA A 7 6.02 -13.84 11.66
N ILE A 8 6.90 -14.28 10.77
CA ILE A 8 6.54 -15.16 9.64
C ILE A 8 5.74 -16.40 10.09
N ARG A 9 6.12 -17.02 11.23
CA ARG A 9 5.42 -18.19 11.77
C ARG A 9 3.98 -17.90 12.19
N GLY A 10 3.74 -16.73 12.78
CA GLY A 10 2.40 -16.36 13.21
C GLY A 10 1.53 -15.87 12.05
N ALA A 11 2.10 -15.21 11.04
CA ALA A 11 1.40 -14.93 9.78
C ALA A 11 0.97 -16.23 9.08
N LYS A 12 1.87 -17.23 9.00
CA LYS A 12 1.55 -18.58 8.49
C LYS A 12 0.39 -19.20 9.26
N LEU A 13 0.48 -19.25 10.58
CA LEU A 13 -0.58 -19.80 11.44
C LEU A 13 -1.95 -19.15 11.20
N LEU A 14 -2.00 -17.83 10.96
CA LEU A 14 -3.25 -17.12 10.68
C LEU A 14 -3.85 -17.47 9.31
N LEU A 15 -3.02 -17.94 8.37
CA LEU A 15 -3.38 -18.32 7.01
C LEU A 15 -3.50 -19.83 6.82
N SER A 16 -3.14 -20.65 7.81
CA SER A 16 -3.20 -22.11 7.75
C SER A 16 -4.62 -22.66 7.95
N GLY A 17 -4.86 -23.85 7.40
CA GLY A 17 -6.08 -24.62 7.62
C GLY A 17 -7.24 -24.25 6.68
N THR A 18 -8.36 -24.96 6.84
CA THR A 18 -9.51 -24.87 5.93
C THR A 18 -10.39 -23.63 6.14
N SER A 19 -10.38 -23.06 7.34
CA SER A 19 -10.99 -21.76 7.65
C SER A 19 -9.97 -20.86 8.35
N PRO A 20 -9.05 -20.23 7.59
CA PRO A 20 -8.02 -19.39 8.17
C PRO A 20 -8.58 -18.20 8.95
N ALA A 21 -8.02 -17.91 10.11
CA ALA A 21 -8.41 -16.77 10.93
C ALA A 21 -8.20 -15.43 10.21
N ALA A 22 -7.22 -15.36 9.29
CA ALA A 22 -6.94 -14.21 8.45
C ALA A 22 -8.16 -13.75 7.62
N ARG A 23 -9.11 -14.64 7.32
CA ARG A 23 -10.37 -14.30 6.64
C ARG A 23 -11.09 -13.15 7.34
N HIS A 24 -11.17 -13.17 8.67
CA HIS A 24 -11.86 -12.12 9.43
C HIS A 24 -11.12 -10.78 9.38
N VAL A 25 -9.80 -10.79 9.24
CA VAL A 25 -8.99 -9.58 9.06
C VAL A 25 -9.24 -9.00 7.67
N ILE A 26 -9.21 -9.84 6.63
CA ILE A 26 -9.45 -9.40 5.25
C ILE A 26 -10.87 -8.87 5.10
N ASP A 27 -11.88 -9.59 5.60
CA ASP A 27 -13.27 -9.12 5.59
C ASP A 27 -13.39 -7.77 6.30
N ALA A 28 -12.81 -7.61 7.49
CA ALA A 28 -12.85 -6.35 8.24
C ALA A 28 -12.07 -5.20 7.56
N ALA A 29 -10.98 -5.49 6.84
CA ALA A 29 -10.19 -4.48 6.14
C ALA A 29 -10.95 -3.87 4.95
N PHE A 30 -11.88 -4.61 4.36
CA PHE A 30 -12.61 -4.19 3.16
C PHE A 30 -14.13 -3.98 3.39
N ASP A 31 -14.61 -4.18 4.61
CA ASP A 31 -15.99 -3.90 5.02
C ASP A 31 -16.19 -2.40 5.32
N ARG A 32 -16.58 -1.63 4.30
CA ARG A 32 -16.88 -0.19 4.43
C ARG A 32 -18.28 0.01 5.04
N GLN A 33 -18.40 0.02 6.37
CA GLN A 33 -19.67 0.35 7.03
C GLN A 33 -19.55 1.49 8.03
N GLY A 34 -19.70 2.71 7.51
CA GLY A 34 -19.97 3.91 8.31
C GLY A 34 -18.92 4.30 9.36
N PRO A 35 -19.21 5.35 10.16
CA PRO A 35 -18.28 5.89 11.16
C PRO A 35 -17.91 4.89 12.26
N GLU A 36 -18.85 4.03 12.66
CA GLU A 36 -18.67 3.08 13.77
C GLU A 36 -17.66 1.97 13.48
N ARG A 37 -17.38 1.66 12.20
CA ARG A 37 -16.42 0.62 11.82
C ARG A 37 -15.07 1.14 11.35
N HIS A 38 -14.85 2.46 11.35
CA HIS A 38 -13.59 3.07 10.93
C HIS A 38 -12.39 2.48 11.69
N GLY A 39 -12.44 2.46 13.03
CA GLY A 39 -11.35 1.91 13.84
C GLY A 39 -11.09 0.42 13.61
N ARG A 40 -12.16 -0.36 13.33
CA ARG A 40 -12.06 -1.78 13.00
C ARG A 40 -11.37 -1.97 11.65
N GLN A 41 -11.77 -1.22 10.63
CA GLN A 41 -11.16 -1.26 9.31
C GLN A 41 -9.69 -0.87 9.37
N LEU A 42 -9.37 0.23 10.07
CA LEU A 42 -8.01 0.72 10.24
C LEU A 42 -7.10 -0.34 10.88
N ALA A 43 -7.55 -0.92 12.00
CA ALA A 43 -6.81 -1.99 12.68
C ALA A 43 -6.62 -3.23 11.78
N ALA A 44 -7.66 -3.59 11.00
CA ALA A 44 -7.61 -4.72 10.09
C ALA A 44 -6.65 -4.49 8.92
N LEU A 45 -6.59 -3.28 8.35
CA LEU A 45 -5.63 -2.92 7.31
C LEU A 45 -4.19 -3.00 7.82
N HIS A 46 -3.92 -2.50 9.02
CA HIS A 46 -2.60 -2.64 9.64
C HIS A 46 -2.24 -4.11 9.91
N ALA A 47 -3.18 -4.90 10.43
CA ALA A 47 -2.97 -6.33 10.63
C ALA A 47 -2.70 -7.06 9.30
N LEU A 48 -3.42 -6.73 8.24
CA LEU A 48 -3.21 -7.29 6.91
C LEU A 48 -1.83 -6.90 6.35
N GLY A 49 -1.36 -5.67 6.57
CA GLY A 49 0.01 -5.28 6.24
C GLY A 49 1.06 -6.12 6.96
N ASN A 50 0.88 -6.39 8.25
CA ASN A 50 1.76 -7.26 9.01
C ASN A 50 1.74 -8.71 8.50
N ILE A 51 0.54 -9.28 8.31
CA ILE A 51 0.34 -10.62 7.74
C ILE A 51 1.05 -10.72 6.38
N SER A 52 0.97 -9.67 5.55
CA SER A 52 1.58 -9.61 4.22
C SER A 52 3.09 -9.36 4.25
N GLY A 53 3.65 -9.00 5.41
CA GLY A 53 5.08 -8.86 5.63
C GLY A 53 5.65 -7.47 5.41
N GLU A 54 4.85 -6.41 5.58
CA GLU A 54 5.32 -5.02 5.46
C GLU A 54 6.54 -4.71 6.33
N THR A 55 6.57 -5.24 7.56
CA THR A 55 7.65 -5.03 8.53
C THR A 55 8.73 -6.12 8.53
N ARG A 56 8.61 -7.15 7.68
CA ARG A 56 9.53 -8.29 7.63
C ARG A 56 10.76 -7.96 6.79
N SER A 57 11.89 -8.62 7.08
CA SER A 57 13.08 -8.58 6.22
C SER A 57 12.75 -9.16 4.84
N GLU A 58 13.50 -8.78 3.81
CA GLU A 58 13.20 -9.18 2.43
C GLU A 58 13.20 -10.69 2.20
N SER A 59 14.05 -11.42 2.94
CA SER A 59 14.09 -12.90 2.93
C SER A 59 12.84 -13.55 3.49
N ASP A 60 12.09 -12.82 4.32
CA ASP A 60 11.02 -13.37 5.15
C ASP A 60 9.65 -12.80 4.79
N ILE A 61 9.50 -12.05 3.69
CA ILE A 61 8.20 -11.48 3.29
C ILE A 61 7.25 -12.57 2.75
N ILE A 62 7.79 -13.46 1.92
CA ILE A 62 7.02 -14.53 1.26
C ILE A 62 6.79 -15.67 2.26
N LEU A 63 5.55 -16.13 2.34
CA LEU A 63 5.11 -17.23 3.20
C LEU A 63 5.37 -18.58 2.51
N ASP A 64 4.97 -19.69 3.15
CA ASP A 64 4.96 -20.98 2.43
C ASP A 64 3.80 -21.05 1.44
N ALA A 65 3.84 -22.05 0.56
CA ALA A 65 2.88 -22.21 -0.53
C ALA A 65 1.43 -22.22 -0.05
N GLU A 66 1.10 -22.97 1.01
CA GLU A 66 -0.27 -23.04 1.55
C GLU A 66 -0.76 -21.66 2.02
N ALA A 67 0.07 -20.93 2.79
CA ALA A 67 -0.32 -19.64 3.31
C ALA A 67 -0.42 -18.57 2.20
N GLU A 68 0.45 -18.60 1.20
CA GLU A 68 0.37 -17.71 0.03
C GLU A 68 -0.90 -17.98 -0.81
N ASP A 69 -1.23 -19.25 -1.06
CA ASP A 69 -2.44 -19.63 -1.79
C ASP A 69 -3.71 -19.22 -1.03
N ASN A 70 -3.73 -19.39 0.30
CA ASN A 70 -4.84 -18.93 1.12
C ASN A 70 -4.96 -17.40 1.14
N LEU A 71 -3.85 -16.66 1.21
CA LEU A 71 -3.87 -15.19 1.15
C LEU A 71 -4.45 -14.70 -0.19
N LEU A 72 -3.98 -15.28 -1.30
CA LEU A 72 -4.49 -15.00 -2.64
C LEU A 72 -5.99 -15.28 -2.72
N ARG A 73 -6.40 -16.51 -2.37
CA ARG A 73 -7.80 -16.96 -2.44
C ARG A 73 -8.72 -16.05 -1.63
N LEU A 74 -8.37 -15.75 -0.38
CA LEU A 74 -9.20 -14.92 0.49
C LEU A 74 -9.38 -13.49 -0.06
N LEU A 75 -8.33 -12.87 -0.61
CA LEU A 75 -8.45 -11.53 -1.20
C LEU A 75 -9.35 -11.52 -2.43
N TYR A 76 -9.22 -12.51 -3.31
CA TYR A 76 -10.09 -12.63 -4.49
C TYR A 76 -11.53 -12.98 -4.12
N GLU A 77 -11.75 -13.85 -3.13
CA GLU A 77 -13.09 -14.15 -2.59
C GLU A 77 -13.75 -12.93 -1.93
N THR A 78 -13.00 -12.11 -1.20
CA THR A 78 -13.53 -10.87 -0.62
C THR A 78 -13.82 -9.84 -1.71
N ALA A 79 -12.99 -9.76 -2.75
CA ALA A 79 -13.24 -8.88 -3.88
C ALA A 79 -14.50 -9.27 -4.66
N SER A 80 -14.67 -10.56 -4.97
CA SER A 80 -15.80 -11.07 -5.74
C SER A 80 -17.15 -10.91 -5.02
N ARG A 81 -17.14 -10.94 -3.68
CA ARG A 81 -18.33 -10.67 -2.84
C ARG A 81 -18.61 -9.17 -2.64
N SER A 82 -17.78 -8.29 -3.18
CA SER A 82 -17.90 -6.84 -3.06
C SER A 82 -18.32 -6.18 -4.38
N SER A 83 -18.78 -4.94 -4.30
CA SER A 83 -19.01 -4.10 -5.50
C SER A 83 -17.73 -3.73 -6.26
N LYS A 84 -16.54 -4.11 -5.76
CA LYS A 84 -15.25 -3.77 -6.37
C LYS A 84 -14.76 -4.83 -7.35
N LEU A 85 -15.28 -6.05 -7.26
CA LEU A 85 -15.05 -7.20 -8.15
C LEU A 85 -13.61 -7.74 -8.22
N THR A 86 -12.60 -6.88 -8.07
CA THR A 86 -11.18 -7.23 -8.14
C THR A 86 -10.40 -6.71 -6.91
N PRO A 87 -9.28 -7.35 -6.54
CA PRO A 87 -8.38 -6.83 -5.51
C PRO A 87 -7.92 -5.39 -5.78
N SER A 88 -7.57 -5.04 -7.02
CA SER A 88 -7.26 -3.65 -7.41
C SER A 88 -8.40 -2.67 -7.13
N GLY A 89 -9.66 -3.09 -7.32
CA GLY A 89 -10.83 -2.30 -6.93
C GLY A 89 -10.95 -2.10 -5.42
N LEU A 90 -10.66 -3.14 -4.63
CA LEU A 90 -10.61 -3.04 -3.17
C LEU A 90 -9.52 -2.06 -2.72
N PHE A 91 -8.29 -2.23 -3.23
CA PHE A 91 -7.15 -1.38 -2.89
C PHE A 91 -7.39 0.08 -3.25
N LEU A 92 -7.89 0.36 -4.45
CA LEU A 92 -8.25 1.72 -4.85
C LEU A 92 -9.29 2.32 -3.91
N SER A 93 -10.30 1.54 -3.50
CA SER A 93 -11.33 2.02 -2.58
C SER A 93 -10.80 2.34 -1.18
N VAL A 94 -9.73 1.67 -0.72
CA VAL A 94 -9.01 2.03 0.52
C VAL A 94 -8.21 3.31 0.29
N LEU A 95 -7.49 3.40 -0.82
CA LEU A 95 -6.66 4.57 -1.15
C LEU A 95 -7.46 5.85 -1.44
N GLN A 96 -8.76 5.76 -1.66
CA GLN A 96 -9.65 6.92 -1.85
C GLN A 96 -10.31 7.40 -0.56
N GLN A 97 -10.04 6.77 0.59
CA GLN A 97 -10.57 7.19 1.88
C GLN A 97 -9.74 8.32 2.50
N ASP A 98 -10.10 8.73 3.71
CA ASP A 98 -9.34 9.69 4.51
C ASP A 98 -7.88 9.24 4.75
N SER A 99 -7.05 10.18 5.22
CA SER A 99 -5.61 9.98 5.34
C SER A 99 -5.23 8.80 6.23
N GLU A 100 -5.95 8.54 7.34
CA GLU A 100 -5.60 7.46 8.25
C GLU A 100 -5.78 6.09 7.60
N ILE A 101 -6.92 5.86 6.95
CA ILE A 101 -7.20 4.63 6.21
C ILE A 101 -6.25 4.48 5.02
N ARG A 102 -6.00 5.56 4.29
CA ARG A 102 -5.10 5.56 3.13
C ARG A 102 -3.66 5.23 3.52
N ILE A 103 -3.17 5.74 4.66
CA ILE A 103 -1.86 5.40 5.23
C ILE A 103 -1.77 3.89 5.54
N ALA A 104 -2.79 3.32 6.19
CA ALA A 104 -2.84 1.89 6.42
C ALA A 104 -2.88 1.09 5.10
N GLY A 105 -3.58 1.62 4.09
CA GLY A 105 -3.60 1.10 2.72
C GLY A 105 -2.22 1.05 2.06
N TYR A 106 -1.42 2.13 2.15
CA TYR A 106 -0.05 2.14 1.64
C TYR A 106 0.81 1.05 2.28
N ARG A 107 0.71 0.88 3.60
CA ARG A 107 1.46 -0.16 4.33
C ARG A 107 1.01 -1.56 3.93
N MET A 108 -0.30 -1.78 3.85
CA MET A 108 -0.85 -3.04 3.36
C MET A 108 -0.32 -3.40 1.96
N ILE A 109 -0.40 -2.45 1.01
CA ILE A 109 0.10 -2.64 -0.35
C ILE A 109 1.60 -2.90 -0.35
N SER A 110 2.38 -2.17 0.45
CA SER A 110 3.83 -2.34 0.58
C SER A 110 4.24 -3.78 0.93
N GLY A 111 3.46 -4.46 1.77
CA GLY A 111 3.68 -5.88 2.10
C GLY A 111 3.23 -6.81 0.97
N LEU A 112 2.08 -6.54 0.34
CA LEU A 112 1.49 -7.42 -0.67
C LEU A 112 2.25 -7.42 -2.01
N VAL A 113 2.80 -6.27 -2.44
CA VAL A 113 3.41 -6.10 -3.78
C VAL A 113 4.67 -6.92 -4.02
N SER A 114 5.24 -7.57 -3.00
CA SER A 114 6.28 -8.58 -3.19
C SER A 114 5.78 -9.84 -3.89
N ARG A 115 4.46 -10.02 -4.01
CA ARG A 115 3.83 -11.14 -4.70
C ARG A 115 3.48 -10.76 -6.15
N PRO A 116 3.86 -11.55 -7.16
CA PRO A 116 3.61 -11.23 -8.57
C PRO A 116 2.14 -10.96 -8.90
N TRP A 117 1.21 -11.74 -8.31
CA TRP A 117 -0.23 -11.54 -8.53
C TRP A 117 -0.71 -10.17 -8.02
N CYS A 118 -0.20 -9.70 -6.88
CA CYS A 118 -0.60 -8.41 -6.32
C CYS A 118 0.04 -7.27 -7.11
N LEU A 119 1.30 -7.44 -7.53
CA LEU A 119 1.97 -6.47 -8.38
C LEU A 119 1.18 -6.24 -9.68
N MET A 120 0.68 -7.31 -10.31
CA MET A 120 -0.17 -7.20 -11.50
C MET A 120 -1.47 -6.42 -11.22
N GLU A 121 -2.16 -6.70 -10.12
CA GLU A 121 -3.35 -5.94 -9.72
C GLU A 121 -3.06 -4.44 -9.58
N ILE A 122 -1.94 -4.09 -8.93
CA ILE A 122 -1.53 -2.69 -8.74
C ILE A 122 -1.15 -2.01 -10.06
N CYS A 123 -0.34 -2.67 -10.88
CA CYS A 123 0.11 -2.14 -12.17
C CYS A 123 -1.02 -2.05 -13.21
N SER A 124 -2.06 -2.88 -13.10
CA SER A 124 -3.22 -2.85 -14.01
C SER A 124 -4.15 -1.65 -13.80
N ARG A 125 -3.97 -0.86 -12.72
CA ARG A 125 -4.90 0.21 -12.34
C ARG A 125 -4.17 1.53 -12.13
N GLN A 126 -4.18 2.37 -13.15
CA GLN A 126 -3.41 3.62 -13.21
C GLN A 126 -3.77 4.60 -12.07
N GLU A 127 -5.01 4.59 -11.57
CA GLU A 127 -5.44 5.42 -10.44
C GLU A 127 -4.65 5.11 -9.16
N ILE A 128 -4.32 3.84 -8.91
CA ILE A 128 -3.48 3.46 -7.77
C ILE A 128 -2.08 4.04 -7.95
N ILE A 129 -1.50 3.87 -9.15
CA ILE A 129 -0.17 4.41 -9.48
C ILE A 129 -0.17 5.93 -9.33
N ASN A 130 -1.22 6.62 -9.77
CA ASN A 130 -1.35 8.06 -9.63
C ASN A 130 -1.35 8.50 -8.16
N ILE A 131 -2.11 7.84 -7.29
CA ILE A 131 -2.17 8.16 -5.86
C ILE A 131 -0.80 7.96 -5.18
N VAL A 132 -0.14 6.82 -5.41
CA VAL A 132 1.14 6.53 -4.71
C VAL A 132 2.30 7.40 -5.22
N THR A 133 2.23 7.87 -6.46
CA THR A 133 3.26 8.73 -7.07
C THR A 133 2.99 10.22 -6.85
N ASP A 134 1.73 10.64 -6.63
CA ASP A 134 1.38 12.02 -6.39
C ASP A 134 1.79 12.46 -4.98
N PRO A 135 2.78 13.35 -4.85
CA PRO A 135 3.27 13.80 -3.56
C PRO A 135 2.34 14.77 -2.82
N SER A 136 1.31 15.31 -3.48
CA SER A 136 0.31 16.17 -2.85
C SER A 136 -0.78 15.39 -2.10
N THR A 137 -0.84 14.06 -2.32
CA THR A 137 -1.83 13.17 -1.70
C THR A 137 -1.75 13.15 -0.17
N GLU A 138 -0.56 13.32 0.40
CA GLU A 138 -0.35 13.35 1.85
C GLU A 138 0.37 14.62 2.28
N THR A 139 -0.13 15.24 3.35
CA THR A 139 0.41 16.48 3.90
C THR A 139 1.13 16.29 5.23
N THR A 140 0.92 15.16 5.90
CA THR A 140 1.60 14.82 7.16
C THR A 140 2.89 14.07 6.90
N LYS A 141 3.87 14.21 7.80
CA LYS A 141 5.16 13.50 7.70
C LYS A 141 4.98 11.99 7.54
N ILE A 142 4.15 11.40 8.40
CA ILE A 142 3.88 9.95 8.40
C ILE A 142 3.20 9.53 7.10
N GLY A 143 2.24 10.32 6.60
CA GLY A 143 1.59 10.04 5.34
C GLY A 143 2.55 10.08 4.15
N MET A 144 3.38 11.12 4.08
CA MET A 144 4.40 11.28 3.05
C MET A 144 5.38 10.09 3.02
N GLU A 145 5.86 9.66 4.19
CA GLU A 145 6.75 8.51 4.33
C GLU A 145 6.06 7.20 3.93
N ALA A 146 4.82 6.96 4.38
CA ALA A 146 4.06 5.76 4.04
C ALA A 146 3.80 5.65 2.53
N ARG A 147 3.36 6.75 1.91
CA ARG A 147 3.15 6.85 0.46
C ARG A 147 4.43 6.55 -0.31
N TYR A 148 5.53 7.22 0.07
CA TYR A 148 6.82 7.02 -0.56
C TYR A 148 7.34 5.59 -0.42
N ASN A 149 7.23 4.99 0.77
CA ASN A 149 7.63 3.60 1.00
C ASN A 149 6.81 2.64 0.13
N CYS A 150 5.51 2.88 -0.01
CA CYS A 150 4.65 2.11 -0.92
C CYS A 150 5.11 2.27 -2.38
N CYS A 151 5.32 3.50 -2.85
CA CYS A 151 5.85 3.77 -4.19
C CYS A 151 7.19 3.06 -4.44
N LYS A 152 8.11 3.13 -3.47
CA LYS A 152 9.42 2.48 -3.51
C LYS A 152 9.32 0.96 -3.55
N ARG A 153 8.43 0.36 -2.76
CA ARG A 153 8.20 -1.09 -2.76
C ARG A 153 7.60 -1.58 -4.08
N ILE A 154 6.63 -0.85 -4.65
CA ILE A 154 6.06 -1.16 -5.97
C ILE A 154 7.15 -1.09 -7.04
N HIS A 155 7.91 0.01 -7.08
CA HIS A 155 9.02 0.18 -8.03
C HIS A 155 10.02 -0.97 -7.92
N LYS A 156 10.47 -1.28 -6.70
CA LYS A 156 11.41 -2.37 -6.45
C LYS A 156 10.87 -3.72 -6.94
N SER A 157 9.64 -4.06 -6.56
CA SER A 157 9.00 -5.31 -7.00
C SER A 157 8.85 -5.38 -8.52
N LEU A 158 8.53 -4.25 -9.16
CA LEU A 158 8.43 -4.17 -10.62
C LEU A 158 9.77 -4.44 -11.30
N THR A 159 10.85 -3.82 -10.83
CA THR A 159 12.19 -4.02 -11.39
C THR A 159 12.75 -5.42 -11.14
N GLN A 160 12.36 -6.06 -10.04
CA GLN A 160 12.78 -7.43 -9.71
C GLN A 160 11.97 -8.51 -10.43
N SER A 161 10.76 -8.19 -10.88
CA SER A 161 9.83 -9.15 -11.49
C SER A 161 10.05 -9.25 -13.00
N SER A 162 10.79 -10.27 -13.43
CA SER A 162 11.08 -10.52 -14.86
C SER A 162 9.84 -10.65 -15.75
N ARG A 163 8.71 -11.12 -15.20
CA ARG A 163 7.43 -11.25 -15.92
C ARG A 163 6.76 -9.92 -16.20
N VAL A 164 6.91 -8.95 -15.30
CA VAL A 164 6.22 -7.66 -15.38
C VAL A 164 7.13 -6.59 -15.98
N SER A 165 8.43 -6.64 -15.70
CA SER A 165 9.41 -5.71 -16.26
C SER A 165 9.62 -5.86 -17.77
N ALA A 166 9.33 -7.03 -18.34
CA ALA A 166 9.47 -7.32 -19.76
C ALA A 166 8.28 -6.85 -20.62
N ASP A 167 7.15 -6.52 -19.99
CA ASP A 167 5.96 -6.07 -20.71
C ASP A 167 6.06 -4.54 -20.96
N PRO A 168 6.12 -4.11 -22.24
CA PRO A 168 6.21 -2.69 -22.58
C PRO A 168 5.00 -1.88 -22.09
N ALA A 169 3.85 -2.51 -21.80
CA ALA A 169 2.69 -1.85 -21.21
C ALA A 169 3.00 -1.23 -19.83
N PHE A 170 3.97 -1.77 -19.09
CA PHE A 170 4.35 -1.27 -17.77
C PHE A 170 5.57 -0.33 -17.78
N ALA A 171 6.21 -0.10 -18.93
CA ALA A 171 7.38 0.78 -19.03
C ALA A 171 7.07 2.22 -18.55
N GLY A 172 5.91 2.75 -18.92
CA GLY A 172 5.46 4.07 -18.45
C GLY A 172 5.22 4.13 -16.94
N ILE A 173 4.72 3.03 -16.35
CA ILE A 173 4.52 2.90 -14.91
C ILE A 173 5.88 2.84 -14.19
N ALA A 174 6.82 2.06 -14.71
CA ALA A 174 8.18 1.96 -14.15
C ALA A 174 8.88 3.31 -14.12
N ALA A 175 8.87 4.06 -15.23
CA ALA A 175 9.45 5.39 -15.32
C ALA A 175 8.82 6.37 -14.32
N LYS A 176 7.48 6.38 -14.22
CA LYS A 176 6.75 7.23 -13.29
C LYS A 176 7.07 6.93 -11.82
N LEU A 177 7.14 5.64 -11.47
CA LEU A 177 7.52 5.20 -10.12
C LEU A 177 8.98 5.55 -9.82
N GLN A 178 9.89 5.37 -10.78
CA GLN A 178 11.30 5.72 -10.64
C GLN A 178 11.49 7.22 -10.37
N GLU A 179 10.81 8.08 -11.12
CA GLU A 179 10.81 9.52 -10.93
C GLU A 179 10.32 9.88 -9.51
N ALA A 180 9.16 9.36 -9.11
CA ALA A 180 8.59 9.63 -7.79
C ALA A 180 9.49 9.14 -6.64
N VAL A 181 10.19 8.01 -6.81
CA VAL A 181 11.18 7.53 -5.84
C VAL A 181 12.41 8.43 -5.80
N GLY A 182 12.89 8.92 -6.94
CA GLY A 182 14.03 9.85 -7.02
C GLY A 182 13.77 11.18 -6.30
N MET A 183 12.52 11.64 -6.28
CA MET A 183 12.12 12.86 -5.58
C MET A 183 12.07 12.72 -4.05
N GLY A 184 12.06 11.50 -3.52
CA GLY A 184 12.00 11.24 -2.08
C GLY A 184 10.60 11.42 -1.45
N PRO A 185 10.48 11.19 -0.13
CA PRO A 185 9.20 11.27 0.58
C PRO A 185 8.67 12.70 0.72
N TYR A 186 9.58 13.64 0.94
CA TYR A 186 9.28 15.05 1.16
C TYR A 186 9.47 15.78 -0.15
N LEU A 187 8.37 16.24 -0.74
CA LEU A 187 8.50 17.17 -1.85
C LEU A 187 9.33 18.38 -1.39
N HIS A 188 10.39 18.67 -2.12
CA HIS A 188 10.74 20.06 -2.37
C HIS A 188 9.52 20.66 -3.05
N ARG A 189 8.70 21.43 -2.31
CA ARG A 189 7.97 22.53 -2.94
C ARG A 189 9.02 23.16 -3.87
N LYS A 190 8.77 23.20 -5.20
CA LYS A 190 9.50 24.15 -6.06
C LYS A 190 9.65 25.39 -5.21
N ARG A 191 10.89 25.77 -4.87
CA ARG A 191 11.15 26.89 -3.98
C ARG A 191 10.25 28.02 -4.46
N VAL A 192 9.12 28.23 -3.78
CA VAL A 192 8.64 29.57 -3.59
C VAL A 192 9.72 30.07 -2.67
N GLU A 193 10.81 30.55 -3.27
CA GLU A 193 11.78 31.34 -2.53
C GLU A 193 10.91 32.34 -1.79
N ALA A 194 10.89 32.24 -0.47
CA ALA A 194 10.36 33.30 0.35
C ALA A 194 11.24 34.49 -0.01
N GLN A 195 10.80 35.31 -0.97
CA GLN A 195 11.50 36.53 -1.29
C GLN A 195 11.45 37.34 0.00
N PRO A 196 12.61 37.66 0.61
CA PRO A 196 12.61 38.52 1.78
C PRO A 196 12.06 39.87 1.32
N ILE A 197 10.87 40.22 1.79
CA ILE A 197 10.35 41.57 1.64
C ILE A 197 11.19 42.43 2.58
N VAL A 198 12.21 43.08 2.03
CA VAL A 198 13.00 44.09 2.75
C VAL A 198 12.11 45.33 2.86
N MET A 199 11.41 45.46 3.99
CA MET A 199 10.79 46.73 4.37
C MET A 199 11.87 47.63 4.95
N THR A 200 12.29 48.65 4.19
CA THR A 200 13.06 49.76 4.77
C THR A 200 12.16 50.52 5.72
N ALA A 201 12.55 50.61 6.99
CA ALA A 201 11.88 51.47 7.95
C ALA A 201 11.98 52.93 7.47
N ASP A 202 10.83 53.58 7.30
CA ASP A 202 10.77 55.02 7.09
C ASP A 202 11.42 55.71 8.30
N ARG A 203 12.44 56.53 8.01
CA ARG A 203 13.15 57.31 9.04
C ARG A 203 12.24 58.47 9.47
N PHE A 204 12.00 58.54 10.78
CA PHE A 204 11.44 59.72 11.46
C PHE A 204 12.37 60.93 11.33
#